data_AF-A0A958AGW9-F1
#
_entry.id   AF-A0A958AGW9-F1
#
_cell.length_a   1.000
_cell.length_b   1.000
_cell.length_c   1.000
_cell.angle_alpha   90.00
_cell.angle_beta   90.00
_cell.angle_gamma   90.00
#
_symmetry.space_group_name_H-M   'P 1'
#
loop_
_entity.id
_entity.type
_entity.pdbx_description
1 polymer ?
#
loop_
_entity_poly.entity_id
_entity_poly.type
_entity_poly.pdbx_seq_one_letter_code
_entity_poly.pdbx_strand_id
1 'polypeptide(L)'
;MSTNVMTGVRPVAQKRAMRLRVREAIAGYLFLSPWIIGLACFIAGPMLASGYLSFTRYDMVNTPEWVGLKNFVEIFTKDRLFWPSMLLTFRYALIVVPFSLVGSLLAAVLLNQGLRGTTWFRTFFFLPHLTPIVAAAVLWGWIFNPDVGPVNYWIRTITGSSDAPGWFRDPDWAMAGLIIMAMWGAIGGNTMLIFLAGLQGVPQELYDAAVVDGAGMWAKFRNVTLPMITPTIFFNMVLGIIGALKVF
;
A
#
# COMPACT_ATOMS: atom_id res chain seq x y z
N MET A 1 22.62 -71.06 -55.04
CA MET A 1 22.69 -71.23 -53.57
C MET A 1 23.71 -70.22 -53.07
N SER A 2 23.27 -69.20 -52.34
CA SER A 2 24.02 -68.33 -51.41
C SER A 2 23.23 -67.05 -51.17
N THR A 3 22.45 -67.12 -50.10
CA THR A 3 21.71 -66.04 -49.42
C THR A 3 22.66 -64.94 -48.95
N ASN A 4 22.39 -63.68 -49.29
CA ASN A 4 22.93 -62.54 -48.57
C ASN A 4 21.80 -61.86 -47.80
N VAL A 5 21.89 -61.96 -46.48
CA VAL A 5 20.94 -61.48 -45.49
C VAL A 5 21.02 -59.96 -45.43
N MET A 6 19.95 -59.26 -45.86
CA MET A 6 19.79 -57.85 -45.54
C MET A 6 19.42 -57.72 -44.05
N THR A 7 20.38 -57.32 -43.23
CA THR A 7 20.15 -56.89 -41.85
C THR A 7 19.36 -55.58 -41.85
N GLY A 8 18.06 -55.68 -41.58
CA GLY A 8 17.18 -54.53 -41.39
C GLY A 8 17.51 -53.79 -40.09
N VAL A 9 18.29 -52.72 -40.19
CA VAL A 9 18.41 -51.73 -39.12
C VAL A 9 17.12 -50.92 -39.10
N ARG A 10 16.22 -51.21 -38.15
CA ARG A 10 15.04 -50.36 -37.90
C ARG A 10 15.51 -48.99 -37.42
N PRO A 11 15.06 -47.87 -38.01
CA PRO A 11 15.37 -46.56 -37.48
C PRO A 11 14.68 -46.43 -36.11
N VAL A 12 15.47 -46.24 -35.05
CA VAL A 12 14.97 -45.91 -33.72
C VAL A 12 14.25 -44.58 -33.85
N ALA A 13 12.93 -44.59 -33.65
CA ALA A 13 12.11 -43.39 -33.67
C ALA A 13 12.64 -42.40 -32.62
N GLN A 14 13.38 -41.38 -33.07
CA GLN A 14 13.70 -40.22 -32.26
C GLN A 14 12.37 -39.56 -31.90
N LYS A 15 11.84 -39.88 -30.71
CA LYS A 15 10.78 -39.09 -30.08
C LYS A 15 11.23 -37.63 -30.17
N ARG A 16 10.49 -36.82 -30.93
CA ARG A 16 10.67 -35.36 -31.03
C ARG A 16 10.74 -34.84 -29.60
N ALA A 17 11.95 -34.65 -29.09
CA ALA A 17 12.16 -33.96 -27.84
C ALA A 17 11.51 -32.60 -28.05
N MET A 18 10.44 -32.31 -27.30
CA MET A 18 9.90 -30.96 -27.22
C MET A 18 11.10 -30.04 -27.07
N ARG A 19 11.28 -29.09 -28.02
CA ARG A 19 12.36 -28.09 -27.96
C ARG A 19 12.41 -27.60 -26.52
N LEU A 20 13.56 -27.70 -25.84
CA LEU A 20 13.72 -27.42 -24.40
C LEU A 20 12.93 -26.20 -23.92
N ARG A 21 12.89 -25.14 -24.74
CA ARG A 21 12.06 -23.93 -24.56
C ARG A 21 10.56 -24.17 -24.29
N VAL A 22 9.93 -25.13 -24.97
CA VAL A 22 8.51 -25.47 -24.78
C VAL A 22 8.29 -26.16 -23.44
N ARG A 23 9.21 -27.06 -23.06
CA ARG A 23 9.16 -27.75 -21.77
C ARG A 23 9.41 -26.77 -20.61
N GLU A 24 10.34 -25.83 -20.79
CA GLU A 24 10.58 -24.74 -19.84
C GLU A 24 9.38 -23.80 -19.71
N ALA A 25 8.74 -23.42 -20.83
CA ALA A 25 7.54 -22.59 -20.81
C ALA A 25 6.38 -23.28 -20.09
N ILE A 26 6.12 -24.57 -20.37
CA ILE A 26 5.07 -25.34 -19.69
C ILE A 26 5.36 -25.44 -18.19
N ALA A 27 6.60 -25.71 -17.79
CA ALA A 27 6.98 -25.74 -16.38
C ALA A 27 6.75 -24.37 -15.72
N GLY A 28 7.14 -23.28 -16.38
CA GLY A 28 6.89 -21.91 -15.91
C GLY A 28 5.41 -21.62 -15.72
N TYR A 29 4.55 -21.96 -16.68
CA TYR A 29 3.10 -21.79 -16.54
C TYR A 29 2.51 -22.68 -15.44
N LEU A 30 3.01 -23.90 -15.26
CA LEU A 30 2.55 -24.79 -14.20
C LEU A 30 2.85 -24.20 -12.81
N PHE A 31 4.06 -23.63 -12.64
CA PHE A 31 4.44 -22.95 -11.40
C PHE A 31 3.66 -21.65 -11.16
N LEU A 32 3.29 -20.94 -12.21
CA LEU A 32 2.45 -19.73 -12.12
C LEU A 32 0.97 -20.06 -11.90
N SER A 33 0.52 -21.27 -12.28
CA SER A 33 -0.89 -21.62 -12.28
C SER A 33 -1.61 -21.45 -10.94
N PRO A 34 -1.04 -21.79 -9.75
CA PRO A 34 -1.74 -21.60 -8.49
C PRO A 34 -2.01 -20.13 -8.19
N TRP A 35 -1.07 -19.24 -8.53
CA TRP A 35 -1.24 -17.79 -8.35
C TRP A 35 -2.27 -17.23 -9.33
N ILE A 36 -2.24 -17.64 -10.60
CA ILE A 36 -3.21 -17.19 -11.62
C ILE A 36 -4.62 -17.66 -11.26
N ILE A 37 -4.78 -18.92 -10.85
CA ILE A 37 -6.07 -19.47 -10.41
C ILE A 37 -6.57 -18.70 -9.19
N GLY A 38 -5.69 -18.44 -8.20
CA GLY A 38 -6.04 -17.63 -7.04
C GLY A 38 -6.50 -16.22 -7.40
N LEU A 39 -5.76 -15.53 -8.29
CA LEU A 39 -6.14 -14.21 -8.79
C LEU A 39 -7.49 -14.25 -9.52
N ALA A 40 -7.69 -15.23 -10.39
CA ALA A 40 -8.92 -15.36 -11.17
C ALA A 40 -10.14 -15.63 -10.26
N CYS A 41 -10.01 -16.54 -9.30
CA CYS A 41 -11.12 -16.96 -8.45
C CYS A 41 -11.42 -15.99 -7.30
N PHE A 42 -10.40 -15.37 -6.70
CA PHE A 42 -10.57 -14.57 -5.47
C PHE A 42 -10.46 -13.06 -5.68
N ILE A 43 -9.91 -12.60 -6.80
CA ILE A 43 -9.81 -11.16 -7.11
C ILE A 43 -10.69 -10.84 -8.31
N ALA A 44 -10.38 -11.40 -9.48
CA ALA A 44 -11.07 -11.06 -10.72
C ALA A 44 -12.54 -11.53 -10.72
N GLY A 45 -12.81 -12.74 -10.22
CA GLY A 45 -14.15 -13.32 -10.16
C GLY A 45 -15.13 -12.44 -9.36
N PRO A 46 -14.87 -12.16 -8.06
CA PRO A 46 -15.69 -11.26 -7.27
C PRO A 46 -15.77 -9.84 -7.86
N MET A 47 -14.68 -9.33 -8.44
CA MET A 47 -14.70 -8.02 -9.09
C MET A 47 -15.65 -7.98 -10.30
N LEU A 48 -15.64 -9.01 -11.13
CA LEU A 48 -16.55 -9.15 -12.27
C LEU A 48 -18.01 -9.36 -11.80
N ALA A 49 -18.21 -10.17 -10.75
CA ALA A 49 -19.52 -10.38 -10.15
C ALA A 49 -20.09 -9.07 -9.57
N SER A 50 -19.30 -8.32 -8.81
CA SER A 50 -19.68 -6.98 -8.32
C SER A 50 -19.95 -6.00 -9.48
N GLY A 51 -19.15 -6.08 -10.55
CA GLY A 51 -19.40 -5.34 -11.78
C GLY A 51 -20.77 -5.65 -12.37
N TYR A 52 -21.12 -6.94 -12.52
CA TYR A 52 -22.44 -7.36 -13.00
C TYR A 52 -23.57 -6.93 -12.06
N LEU A 53 -23.41 -7.14 -10.76
CA LEU A 53 -24.40 -6.76 -9.74
C LEU A 53 -24.62 -5.24 -9.66
N SER A 54 -23.64 -4.42 -10.05
CA SER A 54 -23.81 -2.97 -10.10
C SER A 54 -24.87 -2.51 -11.12
N PHE A 55 -25.24 -3.36 -12.08
CA PHE A 55 -26.32 -3.11 -13.05
C PHE A 55 -27.65 -3.77 -12.65
N THR A 56 -27.69 -4.44 -11.49
CA THR A 56 -28.89 -5.09 -10.96
C THR A 56 -29.39 -4.38 -9.71
N ARG A 57 -30.69 -4.48 -9.46
CA ARG A 57 -31.28 -4.21 -8.15
C ARG A 57 -31.19 -5.51 -7.37
N TYR A 58 -30.27 -5.54 -6.41
CA TYR A 58 -30.00 -6.71 -5.59
C TYR A 58 -29.89 -6.29 -4.13
N ASP A 59 -30.78 -6.82 -3.29
CA ASP A 59 -30.88 -6.55 -1.85
C ASP A 59 -30.35 -7.71 -1.00
N MET A 60 -29.57 -8.62 -1.61
CA MET A 60 -29.07 -9.89 -1.04
C MET A 60 -30.13 -10.92 -0.64
N VAL A 61 -31.41 -10.57 -0.66
CA VAL A 61 -32.52 -11.46 -0.24
C VAL A 61 -33.27 -11.99 -1.47
N ASN A 62 -33.57 -11.11 -2.43
CA ASN A 62 -34.31 -11.43 -3.64
C ASN A 62 -33.39 -11.73 -4.82
N THR A 63 -33.94 -12.33 -5.88
CA THR A 63 -33.17 -12.57 -7.10
C THR A 63 -32.76 -11.25 -7.75
N PRO A 64 -31.51 -11.09 -8.22
CA PRO A 64 -31.04 -9.86 -8.85
C PRO A 64 -31.90 -9.50 -10.06
N GLU A 65 -32.47 -8.30 -10.07
CA GLU A 65 -33.23 -7.79 -11.21
C GLU A 65 -32.39 -6.84 -12.05
N TRP A 66 -32.28 -7.06 -13.36
CA TRP A 66 -31.51 -6.16 -14.22
C TRP A 66 -32.18 -4.79 -14.34
N VAL A 67 -31.47 -3.74 -13.90
CA VAL A 67 -31.95 -2.34 -13.94
C VAL A 67 -31.10 -1.44 -14.84
N GLY A 68 -30.06 -1.98 -15.46
CA GLY A 68 -29.15 -1.24 -16.33
C GLY A 68 -28.39 -0.17 -15.56
N LEU A 69 -28.40 1.07 -16.05
CA LEU A 69 -27.64 2.18 -15.47
C LEU A 69 -28.35 2.93 -14.34
N LYS A 70 -29.53 2.47 -13.89
CA LYS A 70 -30.33 3.21 -12.89
C LYS A 70 -29.58 3.47 -11.58
N ASN A 71 -28.80 2.49 -11.10
CA ASN A 71 -27.98 2.65 -9.89
C ASN A 71 -26.97 3.80 -10.01
N PHE A 72 -26.31 3.92 -11.16
CA PHE A 72 -25.36 5.01 -11.41
C PHE A 72 -26.06 6.37 -11.48
N VAL A 73 -27.18 6.47 -12.20
CA VAL A 73 -27.96 7.72 -12.28
C VAL A 73 -28.40 8.15 -10.88
N GLU A 74 -28.88 7.21 -10.07
CA GLU A 74 -29.30 7.48 -8.70
C GLU A 74 -28.15 8.02 -7.82
N ILE A 75 -27.00 7.37 -7.84
CA ILE A 75 -25.81 7.81 -7.07
C ILE A 75 -25.35 9.21 -7.50
N PHE A 76 -25.29 9.51 -8.80
CA PHE A 76 -24.77 10.80 -9.26
C PHE A 76 -25.78 11.95 -9.18
N THR A 77 -27.09 11.68 -9.18
CA THR A 77 -28.14 12.72 -9.28
C THR A 77 -29.06 12.83 -8.06
N LYS A 78 -29.31 11.75 -7.34
CA LYS A 78 -30.28 11.70 -6.24
C LYS A 78 -29.63 11.52 -4.88
N ASP A 79 -28.51 10.80 -4.81
CA ASP A 79 -27.81 10.56 -3.56
C ASP A 79 -27.10 11.85 -3.07
N ARG A 80 -27.54 12.33 -1.91
CA ARG A 80 -27.00 13.54 -1.28
C ARG A 80 -25.68 13.29 -0.56
N LEU A 81 -25.32 12.05 -0.27
CA LEU A 81 -24.13 11.66 0.47
C LEU A 81 -22.95 11.35 -0.44
N PHE A 82 -23.18 11.01 -1.71
CA PHE A 82 -22.13 10.59 -2.63
C PHE A 82 -21.00 11.62 -2.79
N TRP A 83 -21.34 12.85 -3.21
CA TRP A 83 -20.34 13.91 -3.44
C TRP A 83 -19.64 14.37 -2.16
N PRO A 84 -20.33 14.59 -1.03
CA PRO A 84 -19.68 14.89 0.24
C PRO A 84 -18.69 13.78 0.68
N SER A 85 -19.09 12.51 0.53
CA SER A 85 -18.24 11.38 0.92
C SER A 85 -17.00 11.27 0.03
N MET A 86 -17.15 11.43 -1.29
CA MET A 86 -16.03 11.50 -2.23
C MET A 86 -15.06 12.63 -1.86
N LEU A 87 -15.57 13.83 -1.60
CA LEU A 87 -14.74 14.98 -1.21
C LEU A 87 -13.99 14.72 0.10
N LEU A 88 -14.65 14.07 1.07
CA LEU A 88 -14.05 13.69 2.34
C LEU A 88 -12.89 12.71 2.14
N THR A 89 -13.09 11.67 1.33
CA THR A 89 -12.06 10.68 0.98
C THR A 89 -10.89 11.32 0.24
N PHE A 90 -11.14 12.20 -0.74
CA PHE A 90 -10.07 12.91 -1.45
C PHE A 90 -9.32 13.88 -0.55
N ARG A 91 -10.02 14.64 0.30
CA ARG A 91 -9.39 15.54 1.28
C ARG A 91 -8.52 14.78 2.26
N TYR A 92 -9.01 13.64 2.76
CA TYR A 92 -8.23 12.73 3.60
C TYR A 92 -6.97 12.27 2.87
N ALA A 93 -7.09 11.74 1.65
CA ALA A 93 -5.95 11.24 0.88
C ALA A 93 -4.91 12.33 0.57
N LEU A 94 -5.36 13.53 0.20
CA LEU A 94 -4.49 14.66 -0.11
C LEU A 94 -3.67 15.13 1.10
N ILE A 95 -4.17 14.91 2.32
CA ILE A 95 -3.44 15.22 3.55
C ILE A 95 -2.59 14.03 3.98
N VAL A 96 -3.18 12.85 4.14
CA VAL A 96 -2.47 11.71 4.73
C VAL A 96 -1.30 11.26 3.86
N VAL A 97 -1.44 11.21 2.53
CA VAL A 97 -0.40 10.64 1.66
C VAL A 97 0.88 11.49 1.68
N PRO A 98 0.87 12.81 1.39
CA PRO A 98 2.10 13.60 1.40
C PRO A 98 2.76 13.65 2.78
N PHE A 99 1.98 13.82 3.84
CA PHE A 99 2.51 13.89 5.20
C PHE A 99 3.10 12.54 5.65
N SER A 100 2.48 11.42 5.28
CA SER A 100 3.04 10.09 5.56
C SER A 100 4.32 9.84 4.77
N LEU A 101 4.38 10.22 3.48
CA LEU A 101 5.59 10.07 2.67
C LEU A 101 6.76 10.87 3.24
N VAL A 102 6.52 12.15 3.57
CA VAL A 102 7.54 13.02 4.18
C VAL A 102 7.97 12.48 5.54
N GLY A 103 7.02 12.11 6.40
CA GLY A 103 7.30 11.56 7.72
C GLY A 103 8.11 10.27 7.65
N SER A 104 7.71 9.32 6.79
CA SER A 104 8.43 8.06 6.57
C SER A 104 9.81 8.28 5.97
N LEU A 105 9.97 9.22 5.04
CA LEU A 105 11.28 9.54 4.46
C LEU A 105 12.21 10.14 5.51
N LEU A 106 11.72 11.06 6.34
CA LEU A 106 12.51 11.64 7.43
C LEU A 106 12.94 10.56 8.45
N ALA A 107 12.02 9.68 8.83
CA ALA A 107 12.32 8.56 9.72
C ALA A 107 13.35 7.60 9.09
N ALA A 108 13.22 7.30 7.79
CA ALA A 108 14.16 6.47 7.06
C ALA A 108 15.56 7.11 6.95
N VAL A 109 15.65 8.42 6.67
CA VAL A 109 16.92 9.16 6.65
C VAL A 109 17.60 9.12 8.01
N LEU A 110 16.86 9.32 9.10
CA LEU A 110 17.38 9.24 10.47
C LEU A 110 17.94 7.85 10.77
N LEU A 111 17.23 6.80 10.36
CA LEU A 111 17.65 5.41 10.52
C LEU A 111 18.83 5.03 9.62
N ASN A 112 18.99 5.69 8.47
CA ASN A 112 20.06 5.44 7.51
C ASN A 112 21.43 5.97 7.98
N GLN A 113 21.48 6.83 9.00
CA GLN A 113 22.73 7.39 9.53
C GLN A 113 23.58 6.38 10.32
N GLY A 114 23.10 5.17 10.57
CA GLY A 114 23.87 4.14 11.27
C GLY A 114 24.10 4.46 12.76
N LEU A 115 23.25 5.27 13.38
CA LEU A 115 23.36 5.65 14.79
C LEU A 115 23.29 4.42 15.71
N ARG A 116 23.99 4.49 16.86
CA ARG A 116 23.91 3.49 17.91
C ARG A 116 22.47 3.41 18.43
N GLY A 117 21.88 2.21 18.44
CA GLY A 117 20.48 1.98 18.84
C GLY A 117 19.47 1.90 17.69
N THR A 118 19.91 1.96 16.43
CA THR A 118 19.05 1.81 15.24
C THR A 118 18.10 0.61 15.28
N THR A 119 18.50 -0.52 15.86
CA THR A 119 17.61 -1.70 16.04
C THR A 119 16.38 -1.36 16.91
N TRP A 120 16.58 -0.68 18.04
CA TRP A 120 15.47 -0.28 18.92
C TRP A 120 14.57 0.74 18.25
N PHE A 121 15.16 1.73 17.56
CA PHE A 121 14.39 2.70 16.79
C PHE A 121 13.53 2.02 15.72
N ARG A 122 14.07 1.06 14.95
CA ARG A 122 13.28 0.29 13.98
C ARG A 122 12.11 -0.42 14.63
N THR A 123 12.32 -1.05 15.79
CA THR A 123 11.26 -1.76 16.51
C THR A 123 10.13 -0.81 16.94
N PHE A 124 10.46 0.33 17.57
CA PHE A 124 9.44 1.28 18.05
C PHE A 124 8.65 1.91 16.90
N PHE A 125 9.32 2.30 15.82
CA PHE A 125 8.64 2.87 14.66
C PHE A 125 7.78 1.81 13.94
N PHE A 126 8.18 0.55 13.93
CA PHE A 126 7.43 -0.52 13.26
C PHE A 126 6.25 -1.08 14.07
N LEU A 127 6.26 -0.91 15.39
CA LEU A 127 5.23 -1.41 16.31
C LEU A 127 3.78 -0.98 15.95
N PRO A 128 3.51 0.28 15.56
CA PRO A 128 2.20 0.70 15.06
C PRO A 128 1.68 -0.16 13.91
N HIS A 129 2.56 -0.52 12.97
CA HIS A 129 2.18 -1.29 11.78
C HIS A 129 1.88 -2.76 12.10
N LEU A 130 2.49 -3.30 13.15
CA LEU A 130 2.21 -4.64 13.66
C LEU A 130 0.90 -4.72 14.46
N THR A 131 0.38 -3.57 14.89
CA THR A 131 -0.84 -3.52 15.69
C THR A 131 -2.05 -3.81 14.80
N PRO A 132 -2.92 -4.79 15.15
CA PRO A 132 -4.15 -5.05 14.41
C PRO A 132 -5.01 -3.78 14.33
N ILE A 133 -5.57 -3.48 13.16
CA ILE A 133 -6.31 -2.23 12.94
C ILE A 133 -7.47 -2.03 13.92
N VAL A 134 -8.15 -3.12 14.30
CA VAL A 134 -9.25 -3.11 15.29
C VAL A 134 -8.72 -2.73 16.67
N ALA A 135 -7.57 -3.28 17.08
CA ALA A 135 -6.94 -2.95 18.36
C ALA A 135 -6.45 -1.49 18.36
N ALA A 136 -5.88 -1.03 17.25
CA ALA A 136 -5.48 0.36 17.07
C ALA A 136 -6.69 1.30 17.17
N ALA A 137 -7.84 0.96 16.57
CA ALA A 137 -9.05 1.76 16.64
C ALA A 137 -9.58 1.88 18.08
N VAL A 138 -9.58 0.80 18.85
CA VAL A 138 -9.97 0.82 20.27
C VAL A 138 -9.00 1.67 21.09
N LEU A 139 -7.70 1.51 20.88
CA LEU A 139 -6.66 2.28 21.56
C LEU A 139 -6.79 3.78 21.28
N TRP A 140 -6.91 4.17 20.01
CA TRP A 140 -7.10 5.57 19.64
C TRP A 140 -8.45 6.12 20.10
N GLY A 141 -9.50 5.30 20.11
CA GLY A 141 -10.80 5.66 20.69
C GLY A 141 -10.73 6.00 22.18
N TRP A 142 -9.87 5.30 22.94
CA TRP A 142 -9.60 5.63 24.33
C TRP A 142 -8.69 6.87 24.48
N ILE A 143 -7.60 6.94 23.70
CA ILE A 143 -6.64 8.06 23.74
C ILE A 143 -7.33 9.40 23.43
N PHE A 144 -8.21 9.39 22.43
CA PHE A 144 -8.99 10.54 21.98
C PHE A 144 -10.37 10.64 22.63
N ASN A 145 -10.61 9.91 23.73
CA ASN A 145 -11.85 10.07 24.47
C ASN A 145 -11.96 11.51 25.03
N PRO A 146 -13.06 12.25 24.76
CA PRO A 146 -13.14 13.65 25.16
C PRO A 146 -13.19 13.90 26.67
N ASP A 147 -13.64 12.90 27.43
CA ASP A 147 -13.93 12.98 28.86
C ASP A 147 -12.76 12.44 29.70
N VAL A 148 -12.20 11.29 29.31
CA VAL A 148 -11.17 10.56 30.09
C VAL A 148 -9.85 10.37 29.34
N GLY A 149 -9.77 10.82 28.08
CA GLY A 149 -8.62 10.58 27.23
C GLY A 149 -7.41 11.46 27.61
N PRO A 150 -6.19 10.90 27.59
CA PRO A 150 -4.97 11.62 27.93
C PRO A 150 -4.76 12.83 27.01
N VAL A 151 -5.11 12.76 25.72
CA VAL A 151 -4.91 13.88 24.79
C VAL A 151 -5.72 15.09 25.22
N ASN A 152 -7.01 14.91 25.54
CA ASN A 152 -7.86 16.01 25.98
C ASN A 152 -7.46 16.53 27.35
N TYR A 153 -7.02 15.64 28.25
CA TYR A 153 -6.44 16.05 29.53
C TYR A 153 -5.25 17.01 29.35
N TRP A 154 -4.29 16.65 28.48
CA TRP A 154 -3.14 17.51 28.19
C TRP A 154 -3.53 18.81 27.48
N ILE A 155 -4.45 18.77 26.51
CA ILE A 155 -4.95 19.98 25.83
C ILE A 155 -5.55 20.95 26.84
N ARG A 156 -6.45 20.49 27.71
CA ARG A 156 -7.08 21.33 28.75
C ARG A 156 -6.03 21.91 29.70
N THR A 157 -5.05 21.10 30.09
CA THR A 157 -3.98 21.53 31.01
C THR A 157 -3.08 22.59 30.40
N ILE A 158 -2.70 22.45 29.14
CA ILE A 158 -1.78 23.39 28.45
C ILE A 158 -2.52 24.66 28.01
N THR A 159 -3.74 24.54 27.50
CA THR A 159 -4.50 25.68 26.98
C THR A 159 -5.32 26.41 28.04
N GLY A 160 -5.57 25.79 29.20
CA GLY A 160 -6.48 26.28 30.22
C GLY A 160 -7.95 26.27 29.81
N SER A 161 -8.28 25.80 28.60
CA SER A 161 -9.66 25.77 28.08
C SER A 161 -10.34 24.45 28.42
N SER A 162 -11.62 24.52 28.79
CA SER A 162 -12.49 23.35 28.94
C SER A 162 -13.00 22.79 27.60
N ASP A 163 -12.83 23.55 26.51
CA ASP A 163 -13.30 23.17 25.18
C ASP A 163 -12.24 22.33 24.46
N ALA A 164 -12.16 21.07 24.85
CA ALA A 164 -11.29 20.10 24.19
C ALA A 164 -12.01 19.43 23.01
N PRO A 165 -11.30 19.11 21.90
CA PRO A 165 -11.90 18.51 20.71
C PRO A 165 -12.70 17.23 20.97
N GLY A 166 -13.88 17.15 20.34
CA GLY A 166 -14.70 15.94 20.32
C GLY A 166 -14.24 14.95 19.25
N TRP A 167 -12.98 14.52 19.26
CA TRP A 167 -12.29 13.84 18.15
C TRP A 167 -13.10 12.85 17.31
N PHE A 168 -13.93 11.99 17.92
CA PHE A 168 -14.81 11.06 17.18
C PHE A 168 -16.30 11.24 17.49
N ARG A 169 -16.66 12.24 18.29
CA ARG A 169 -18.06 12.58 18.63
C ARG A 169 -18.56 13.83 17.88
N ASP A 170 -17.63 14.61 17.34
CA ASP A 170 -17.88 15.84 16.60
C ASP A 170 -17.42 15.67 15.14
N PRO A 171 -18.31 15.84 14.15
CA PRO A 171 -17.98 15.77 12.73
C PRO A 171 -16.81 16.66 12.31
N ASP A 172 -16.63 17.82 12.95
CA ASP A 172 -15.58 18.78 12.60
C ASP A 172 -14.17 18.26 12.98
N TRP A 173 -14.09 17.41 14.01
CA TRP A 173 -12.83 16.85 14.51
C TRP A 173 -12.56 15.40 14.09
N ALA A 174 -13.59 14.67 13.66
CA ALA A 174 -13.52 13.28 13.18
C ALA A 174 -12.38 13.05 12.17
N MET A 175 -12.29 13.92 11.17
CA MET A 175 -11.26 13.84 10.14
C MET A 175 -9.84 13.99 10.73
N ALA A 176 -9.65 14.93 11.67
CA ALA A 176 -8.34 15.14 12.29
C ALA A 176 -7.90 13.93 13.11
N GLY A 177 -8.82 13.34 13.89
CA GLY A 177 -8.55 12.11 14.65
C GLY A 177 -8.15 10.94 13.75
N LEU A 178 -8.85 10.75 12.63
CA LEU A 178 -8.53 9.72 11.64
C LEU A 178 -7.18 9.95 10.96
N ILE A 179 -6.85 11.19 10.60
CA ILE A 179 -5.55 11.55 10.01
C ILE A 179 -4.41 11.21 10.97
N ILE A 180 -4.52 11.58 12.26
CA ILE A 180 -3.46 11.30 13.25
C ILE A 180 -3.26 9.80 13.42
N MET A 181 -4.36 9.04 13.58
CA MET A 181 -4.31 7.58 13.70
C MET A 181 -3.67 6.93 12.46
N ALA A 182 -4.03 7.41 11.26
CA ALA A 182 -3.48 6.90 10.01
C ALA A 182 -1.99 7.21 9.86
N MET A 183 -1.58 8.44 10.18
CA MET A 183 -0.17 8.85 10.13
C MET A 183 0.68 8.04 11.10
N TRP A 184 0.16 7.70 12.29
CA TRP A 184 0.86 6.85 13.25
C TRP A 184 1.18 5.46 12.70
N GLY A 185 0.24 4.83 12.01
CA GLY A 185 0.46 3.53 11.36
C GLY A 185 1.31 3.61 10.09
N ALA A 186 1.18 4.69 9.33
CA ALA A 186 1.86 4.85 8.04
C ALA A 186 3.34 5.25 8.19
N ILE A 187 3.63 6.25 9.03
CA ILE A 187 4.96 6.86 9.11
C ILE A 187 6.03 5.85 9.51
N GLY A 188 5.79 5.03 10.53
CA GLY A 188 6.76 4.07 11.04
C GLY A 188 6.66 2.66 10.45
N GLY A 189 5.70 2.41 9.55
CA GLY A 189 5.43 1.09 8.99
C GLY A 189 6.25 0.73 7.75
N ASN A 190 5.60 0.00 6.85
CA ASN A 190 6.22 -0.52 5.62
C ASN A 190 6.78 0.60 4.72
N THR A 191 6.12 1.76 4.64
CA THR A 191 6.56 2.90 3.81
C THR A 191 7.95 3.40 4.20
N MET A 192 8.25 3.50 5.50
CA MET A 192 9.57 3.85 6.00
C MET A 192 10.62 2.79 5.66
N LEU A 193 10.30 1.50 5.82
CA LEU A 193 11.23 0.41 5.49
C LEU A 193 11.56 0.38 3.99
N ILE A 194 10.56 0.61 3.14
CA ILE A 194 10.75 0.72 1.69
C ILE A 194 11.67 1.91 1.36
N PHE A 195 11.47 3.06 2.00
CA PHE A 195 12.39 4.20 1.84
C PHE A 195 13.79 3.91 2.33
N LEU A 196 13.92 3.25 3.50
CA LEU A 196 15.21 2.88 4.05
C LEU A 196 15.97 1.93 3.10
N ALA A 197 15.28 0.94 2.53
CA ALA A 197 15.85 0.04 1.53
C ALA A 197 16.28 0.80 0.26
N GLY A 198 15.45 1.75 -0.20
CA GLY A 198 15.79 2.63 -1.33
C GLY A 198 17.02 3.50 -1.06
N LEU A 199 17.12 4.08 0.14
CA LEU A 199 18.27 4.89 0.57
C LEU A 199 19.56 4.04 0.65
N GLN A 200 19.46 2.81 1.14
CA GLN A 200 20.58 1.87 1.23
C GLN A 200 21.04 1.35 -0.14
N GLY A 201 20.17 1.43 -1.16
CA GLY A 201 20.51 1.08 -2.53
C GLY A 201 21.28 2.15 -3.29
N VAL A 202 21.46 3.35 -2.74
CA VAL A 202 22.22 4.44 -3.40
C VAL A 202 23.72 4.14 -3.31
N PRO A 203 24.45 4.02 -4.44
CA PRO A 203 25.89 3.73 -4.42
C PRO A 203 26.69 4.81 -3.68
N GLN A 204 27.63 4.36 -2.83
CA GLN A 204 28.49 5.25 -2.05
C GLN A 204 29.38 6.15 -2.94
N GLU A 205 29.78 5.65 -4.10
CA GLU A 205 30.62 6.35 -5.08
C GLU A 205 30.03 7.70 -5.53
N LEU A 206 28.69 7.80 -5.63
CA LEU A 206 28.01 9.04 -5.99
C LEU A 206 28.11 10.09 -4.88
N TYR A 207 28.09 9.67 -3.62
CA TYR A 207 28.29 10.58 -2.49
C TYR A 207 29.73 11.06 -2.40
N ASP A 208 30.69 10.17 -2.65
CA ASP A 208 32.11 10.49 -2.60
C ASP A 208 32.49 11.46 -3.73
N ALA A 209 32.00 11.23 -4.95
CA ALA A 209 32.15 12.16 -6.06
C ALA A 209 31.57 13.55 -5.74
N ALA A 210 30.38 13.61 -5.16
CA ALA A 210 29.78 14.88 -4.74
C ALA A 210 30.60 15.59 -3.66
N VAL A 211 31.26 14.87 -2.74
CA VAL A 211 32.16 15.47 -1.74
C VAL A 211 33.41 16.06 -2.39
N VAL A 212 33.98 15.38 -3.40
CA VAL A 212 35.11 15.90 -4.19
C VAL A 212 34.73 17.20 -4.90
N ASP A 213 33.50 17.30 -5.40
CA ASP A 213 32.94 18.53 -6.01
C ASP A 213 32.55 19.61 -4.98
N GLY A 214 32.82 19.41 -3.69
CA GLY A 214 32.53 20.37 -2.62
C GLY A 214 31.06 20.43 -2.19
N ALA A 215 30.24 19.43 -2.53
CA ALA A 215 28.83 19.42 -2.19
C ALA A 215 28.57 19.21 -0.68
N GLY A 216 27.88 20.16 -0.06
CA GLY A 216 27.38 20.05 1.31
C GLY A 216 26.26 19.02 1.49
N MET A 217 25.80 18.81 2.73
CA MET A 217 24.78 17.80 3.07
C MET A 217 23.46 17.99 2.30
N TRP A 218 22.98 19.23 2.19
CA TRP A 218 21.76 19.54 1.45
C TRP A 218 21.90 19.31 -0.06
N ALA A 219 23.05 19.67 -0.63
CA ALA A 219 23.35 19.44 -2.04
C ALA A 219 23.40 17.94 -2.37
N LYS A 220 24.04 17.13 -1.50
CA LYS A 220 24.04 15.67 -1.62
C LYS A 220 22.63 15.09 -1.55
N PHE A 221 21.82 15.52 -0.59
CA PHE A 221 20.44 15.05 -0.48
C PHE A 221 19.61 15.39 -1.72
N ARG A 222 19.63 16.66 -2.17
CA ARG A 222 18.80 17.12 -3.28
C ARG A 222 19.25 16.59 -4.64
N ASN A 223 20.56 16.47 -4.87
CA ASN A 223 21.11 16.16 -6.20
C ASN A 223 21.55 14.71 -6.37
N VAL A 224 21.81 13.97 -5.29
CA VAL A 224 22.21 12.55 -5.34
C VAL A 224 21.11 11.66 -4.78
N THR A 225 20.71 11.88 -3.52
CA THR A 225 19.77 10.99 -2.83
C THR A 225 18.37 11.06 -3.44
N LEU A 226 17.77 12.24 -3.53
CA LEU A 226 16.39 12.44 -3.95
C LEU A 226 16.11 11.92 -5.38
N PRO A 227 16.98 12.18 -6.39
CA PRO A 227 16.80 11.63 -7.73
C PRO A 227 16.89 10.09 -7.74
N MET A 228 17.85 9.52 -7.01
CA MET A 228 18.04 8.07 -6.94
C MET A 228 16.88 7.32 -6.28
N ILE A 229 16.24 7.91 -5.28
CA ILE A 229 15.07 7.30 -4.59
C ILE A 229 13.72 7.70 -5.22
N THR A 230 13.70 8.48 -6.30
CA THR A 230 12.46 8.90 -6.96
C THR A 230 11.56 7.72 -7.36
N PRO A 231 12.07 6.59 -7.89
CA PRO A 231 11.24 5.40 -8.14
C PRO A 231 10.58 4.85 -6.86
N THR A 232 11.30 4.88 -5.74
CA THR A 232 10.79 4.47 -4.43
C THR A 232 9.72 5.43 -3.91
N ILE A 233 9.90 6.74 -4.09
CA ILE A 233 8.89 7.76 -3.76
C ILE A 233 7.62 7.52 -4.57
N PHE A 234 7.74 7.32 -5.88
CA PHE A 234 6.61 7.08 -6.75
C PHE A 234 5.85 5.82 -6.36
N PHE A 235 6.56 4.71 -6.11
CA PHE A 235 5.95 3.47 -5.63
C PHE A 235 5.16 3.65 -4.33
N ASN A 236 5.79 4.26 -3.31
CA ASN A 236 5.14 4.53 -2.03
C ASN A 236 3.96 5.50 -2.17
N MET A 237 4.05 6.48 -3.07
CA MET A 237 2.95 7.42 -3.35
C MET A 237 1.75 6.69 -3.95
N VAL A 238 1.96 5.83 -4.96
CA VAL A 238 0.89 5.05 -5.58
C VAL A 238 0.22 4.13 -4.55
N LEU A 239 1.00 3.40 -3.76
CA LEU A 239 0.46 2.55 -2.70
C LEU A 239 -0.28 3.35 -1.63
N GLY A 240 0.26 4.52 -1.25
CA GLY A 240 -0.36 5.43 -0.30
C GLY A 240 -1.72 5.94 -0.78
N ILE A 241 -1.82 6.35 -2.05
CA ILE A 241 -3.08 6.79 -2.67
C ILE A 241 -4.09 5.63 -2.69
N ILE A 242 -3.68 4.44 -3.14
CA ILE A 242 -4.57 3.26 -3.15
C ILE A 242 -5.09 2.95 -1.75
N GLY A 243 -4.21 3.03 -0.74
CA GLY A 243 -4.59 2.81 0.66
C GLY A 243 -5.55 3.87 1.17
N ALA A 244 -5.26 5.15 0.95
CA ALA A 244 -6.07 6.25 1.43
C ALA A 244 -7.48 6.30 0.82
N LEU A 245 -7.60 5.90 -0.45
CA LEU A 245 -8.91 5.82 -1.13
C LEU A 245 -9.78 4.65 -0.67
N LYS A 246 -9.24 3.70 0.10
CA LYS A 246 -9.96 2.51 0.62
C LYS A 246 -10.34 2.62 2.10
N VAL A 247 -10.09 3.76 2.73
CA VAL A 247 -10.31 3.94 4.18
C VAL A 247 -11.80 4.04 4.54
N PHE A 248 -12.60 4.58 3.63
CA PHE A 248 -14.06 4.70 3.75
C PHE A 248 -14.71 3.81 2.69
#